data_AF-A0A370HLT1-F1
#
_entry.id   AF-A0A370HLT1-F1
#
_cell.length_a   1.000
_cell.length_b   1.000
_cell.length_c   1.000
_cell.angle_alpha   90.00
_cell.angle_beta   90.00
_cell.angle_gamma   90.00
#
_symmetry.space_group_name_H-M   'P 1'
#
loop_
_entity.id
_entity.type
_entity.pdbx_description
1 polymer ?
#
loop_
_entity_poly.entity_id
_entity_poly.type
_entity_poly.pdbx_seq_one_letter_code
_entity_poly.pdbx_strand_id
1 'polypeptide(L)'
;DTIVDSTLFHSMPVELRQGYQESIVRAAAPGASYFVLVLDKATVPVGHIQPVTEAELRAVVGAYWEIDEIRPARVHANFPDSFPNYREVVGDDLRDEGGIRKSIPAWLLSAHLA
;
A
#
# COMPACT_ATOMS: atom_id res chain seq x y z
N ASP A 1 4.11 0.01 19.35
CA ASP A 1 4.37 -1.43 19.17
C ASP A 1 3.83 -1.95 17.83
N THR A 2 2.82 -1.32 17.23
CA THR A 2 2.38 -1.66 15.87
C THR A 2 2.17 -0.42 15.00
N ILE A 3 2.56 -0.52 13.73
CA ILE A 3 2.34 0.50 12.69
C ILE A 3 1.48 -0.13 11.60
N VAL A 4 0.40 0.56 11.22
CA VAL A 4 -0.47 0.14 10.12
C VAL A 4 -0.56 1.28 9.11
N ASP A 5 -0.11 1.01 7.89
CA ASP A 5 -0.23 1.91 6.75
C ASP A 5 -1.26 1.34 5.78
N SER A 6 -2.38 2.03 5.65
CA SER A 6 -3.34 1.77 4.58
C SER A 6 -3.32 2.95 3.65
N THR A 7 -2.74 2.75 2.47
CA THR A 7 -2.72 3.70 1.35
C THR A 7 -1.82 4.94 1.44
N LEU A 8 -1.11 5.18 2.54
CA LEU A 8 -0.21 6.32 2.65
C LEU A 8 1.08 6.11 1.85
N PHE A 9 1.69 4.93 1.95
CA PHE A 9 2.98 4.65 1.30
C PHE A 9 2.97 4.92 -0.22
N HIS A 10 1.89 4.55 -0.91
CA HIS A 10 1.76 4.75 -2.36
C HIS A 10 1.13 6.10 -2.73
N SER A 11 0.61 6.88 -1.78
CA SER A 11 0.15 8.25 -2.07
C SER A 11 1.28 9.28 -2.04
N MET A 12 2.43 8.93 -1.44
CA MET A 12 3.60 9.80 -1.40
C MET A 12 4.44 9.74 -2.69
N PRO A 13 5.11 10.83 -3.07
CA PRO A 13 6.18 10.81 -4.05
C PRO A 13 7.26 9.79 -3.68
N VAL A 14 7.88 9.17 -4.70
CA VAL A 14 8.84 8.07 -4.50
C VAL A 14 10.04 8.52 -3.65
N GLU A 15 10.48 9.75 -3.84
CA GLU A 15 11.58 10.40 -3.10
C GLU A 15 11.33 10.53 -1.59
N LEU A 16 10.06 10.52 -1.14
CA LEU A 16 9.73 10.60 0.28
C LEU A 16 9.75 9.24 0.99
N ARG A 17 9.78 8.12 0.27
CA ARG A 17 9.65 6.79 0.86
C ARG A 17 10.79 6.45 1.82
N GLN A 18 12.00 6.87 1.50
CA GLN A 18 13.16 6.67 2.37
C GLN A 18 12.97 7.38 3.71
N GLY A 19 12.72 8.69 3.67
CA GLY A 19 12.49 9.49 4.88
C GLY A 19 11.26 9.04 5.67
N TYR A 20 10.24 8.53 5.00
CA TYR A 20 9.09 7.91 5.64
C TYR A 20 9.48 6.66 6.43
N GLN A 21 10.19 5.71 5.82
CA GLN A 21 10.68 4.51 6.51
C GLN A 21 11.56 4.84 7.71
N GLU A 22 12.52 5.75 7.55
CA GLU A 22 13.37 6.23 8.65
C GLU A 22 12.57 6.84 9.80
N SER A 23 11.48 7.55 9.48
CA SER A 23 10.62 8.17 10.48
C SER A 23 9.79 7.15 11.24
N ILE A 24 9.20 6.17 10.56
CA ILE A 24 8.39 5.14 11.22
C ILE A 24 9.24 4.14 12.01
N VAL A 25 10.47 3.84 11.58
CA VAL A 25 11.43 3.05 12.37
C VAL A 25 11.80 3.78 13.65
N ARG A 26 12.10 5.08 13.58
CA ARG A 26 12.45 5.90 14.76
C ARG A 26 11.31 5.97 15.79
N ALA A 27 10.07 5.92 15.32
CA ALA A 27 8.88 5.93 16.16
C ALA A 27 8.52 4.53 16.72
N ALA A 28 9.11 3.47 16.19
CA ALA A 28 8.82 2.10 16.57
C ALA A 28 9.58 1.67 17.83
N ALA A 29 8.92 0.86 18.67
CA ALA A 29 9.60 0.14 19.75
C ALA A 29 10.34 -1.08 19.17
N PRO A 30 11.38 -1.60 19.84
CA PRO A 30 11.99 -2.88 19.46
C PRO A 30 10.94 -3.99 19.35
N GLY A 31 11.03 -4.83 18.31
CA GLY A 31 10.04 -5.88 18.06
C GLY A 31 8.70 -5.39 17.50
N ALA A 32 8.56 -4.10 17.15
CA ALA A 32 7.29 -3.59 16.63
C ALA A 32 6.92 -4.22 15.29
N SER A 33 5.63 -4.47 15.09
CA SER A 33 5.10 -4.97 13.82
C SER A 33 4.70 -3.83 12.88
N TYR A 34 4.97 -4.00 11.59
CA TYR A 34 4.59 -3.09 10.53
C TYR A 34 3.74 -3.82 9.49
N PHE A 35 2.55 -3.29 9.24
CA PHE A 35 1.64 -3.76 8.20
C PHE A 35 1.40 -2.65 7.18
N VAL A 36 1.61 -2.94 5.90
CA VAL A 36 1.38 -1.95 4.83
C VAL A 36 0.58 -2.55 3.69
N LEU A 37 -0.52 -1.87 3.33
CA LEU A 37 -1.43 -2.24 2.25
C LEU A 37 -1.32 -1.20 1.13
N VAL A 38 -0.78 -1.62 -0.02
CA VAL A 38 -0.40 -0.71 -1.11
C VAL A 38 -0.91 -1.19 -2.46
N LEU A 39 -1.31 -0.26 -3.32
CA LEU A 39 -1.86 -0.58 -4.63
C LEU A 39 -0.82 -1.27 -5.53
N ASP A 40 -1.30 -2.27 -6.27
CA ASP A 40 -0.49 -3.06 -7.18
C ASP A 40 -0.33 -2.35 -8.54
N LYS A 41 0.94 -2.08 -8.89
CA LYS A 41 1.33 -1.42 -10.14
C LYS A 41 0.95 -2.21 -11.39
N ALA A 42 0.71 -3.52 -11.28
CA ALA A 42 0.23 -4.32 -12.40
C ALA A 42 -1.18 -3.93 -12.86
N THR A 43 -1.98 -3.32 -11.97
CA THR A 43 -3.42 -3.09 -12.21
C THR A 43 -3.81 -1.61 -12.16
N VAL A 44 -3.04 -0.82 -11.42
CA VAL A 44 -3.29 0.61 -11.22
C VAL A 44 -2.36 1.44 -12.10
N PRO A 45 -2.89 2.33 -12.95
CA PRO A 45 -2.05 3.18 -13.80
C PRO A 45 -1.21 4.14 -12.95
N VAL A 46 0.00 4.42 -13.44
CA VAL A 46 0.91 5.38 -12.80
C VAL A 46 0.43 6.81 -13.11
N GLY A 47 0.41 7.67 -12.10
CA GLY A 47 -0.07 9.06 -12.24
C GLY A 47 0.05 9.84 -10.94
N HIS A 48 -1.08 10.33 -10.41
CA HIS A 48 -1.13 11.04 -9.11
C HIS A 48 -0.81 10.15 -7.90
N ILE A 49 -0.85 8.83 -8.09
CA ILE A 49 -0.46 7.83 -7.10
C ILE A 49 0.75 7.04 -7.61
N GLN A 50 1.49 6.48 -6.67
CA GLN A 50 2.72 5.73 -6.89
C GLN A 50 2.52 4.25 -6.50
N PRO A 51 1.73 3.46 -7.26
CA PRO A 51 1.57 2.05 -6.97
C PRO A 51 2.91 1.32 -7.11
N VAL A 52 3.02 0.14 -6.51
CA VAL A 52 4.29 -0.61 -6.44
C VAL A 52 4.15 -2.03 -6.94
N THR A 53 5.26 -2.57 -7.44
CA THR A 53 5.43 -4.03 -7.58
C THR A 53 5.82 -4.64 -6.23
N GLU A 54 5.65 -5.95 -6.08
CA GLU A 54 6.15 -6.70 -4.93
C GLU A 54 7.66 -6.47 -4.70
N ALA A 55 8.45 -6.49 -5.79
CA ALA A 55 9.90 -6.31 -5.72
C ALA A 55 10.30 -4.89 -5.26
N GLU A 56 9.62 -3.85 -5.73
CA GLU A 56 9.82 -2.47 -5.29
C GLU A 56 9.47 -2.31 -3.80
N LEU A 57 8.35 -2.90 -3.36
CA LEU A 57 7.93 -2.88 -1.96
C LEU A 57 8.95 -3.58 -1.06
N ARG A 58 9.39 -4.78 -1.47
CA ARG A 58 10.40 -5.57 -0.75
C ARG A 58 11.72 -4.81 -0.62
N ALA A 59 12.19 -4.19 -1.70
CA ALA A 59 13.44 -3.45 -1.69
C ALA A 59 13.42 -2.24 -0.76
N VAL A 60 12.32 -1.47 -0.75
CA VAL A 60 12.24 -0.26 0.09
C VAL A 60 12.01 -0.60 1.56
N VAL A 61 11.09 -1.51 1.87
CA VAL A 61 10.78 -1.86 3.27
C VAL A 61 11.87 -2.72 3.89
N GLY A 62 12.43 -3.67 3.13
CA GLY A 62 13.46 -4.60 3.59
C GLY A 62 14.81 -3.95 3.90
N ALA A 63 15.01 -2.68 3.52
CA ALA A 63 16.17 -1.90 3.94
C ALA A 63 16.11 -1.49 5.43
N TYR A 64 14.94 -1.62 6.07
CA TYR A 64 14.66 -1.08 7.40
C TYR A 64 13.99 -2.08 8.36
N TRP A 65 13.26 -3.05 7.83
CA TRP A 65 12.47 -4.02 8.58
C TRP A 65 12.77 -5.44 8.14
N GLU A 66 12.64 -6.40 9.05
CA GLU A 66 12.63 -7.83 8.72
C GLU A 66 11.26 -8.21 8.15
N ILE A 67 11.22 -8.57 6.86
CA ILE A 67 9.96 -8.87 6.17
C ILE A 67 9.52 -10.31 6.49
N ASP A 68 8.32 -10.44 7.05
CA ASP A 68 7.71 -11.73 7.35
C ASP A 68 6.97 -12.31 6.14
N GLU A 69 6.17 -11.49 5.46
CA GLU A 69 5.36 -11.90 4.32
C GLU A 69 5.10 -10.71 3.38
N ILE A 70 5.03 -11.00 2.07
CA ILE A 70 4.36 -10.13 1.10
C ILE A 70 3.41 -11.02 0.29
N ARG A 71 2.14 -10.64 0.22
CA ARG A 71 1.13 -11.42 -0.51
C ARG A 71 0.13 -10.54 -1.25
N PRO A 72 -0.51 -11.07 -2.32
CA PRO A 72 -1.64 -10.41 -2.94
C PRO A 72 -2.77 -10.14 -1.93
N ALA A 73 -3.38 -8.97 -2.03
CA ALA A 73 -4.45 -8.48 -1.19
C ALA A 73 -5.35 -7.52 -1.97
N ARG A 74 -6.30 -6.86 -1.29
CA ARG A 74 -7.16 -5.83 -1.90
C ARG A 74 -7.39 -4.66 -0.94
N VAL A 75 -7.36 -3.44 -1.47
CA VAL A 75 -7.85 -2.23 -0.77
C VAL A 75 -9.36 -2.16 -0.99
N HIS A 76 -10.13 -2.13 0.09
CA HIS A 76 -11.57 -1.91 0.03
C HIS A 76 -11.89 -0.43 0.25
N ALA A 77 -12.68 0.15 -0.64
CA ALA A 77 -13.10 1.54 -0.54
C ALA A 77 -14.54 1.72 -1.02
N ASN A 78 -15.14 2.83 -0.60
CA ASN A 78 -16.46 3.23 -1.07
C ASN A 78 -16.29 4.08 -2.33
N PHE A 79 -16.82 3.59 -3.45
CA PHE A 79 -16.93 4.31 -4.71
C PHE A 79 -18.41 4.54 -5.00
N PRO A 80 -18.96 5.70 -4.59
CA PRO A 80 -20.31 6.08 -4.99
C PRO A 80 -20.40 6.15 -6.51
N ASP A 81 -21.53 5.77 -7.10
CA ASP A 81 -21.74 5.84 -8.54
C ASP A 81 -21.61 7.28 -9.10
N SER A 82 -21.75 8.28 -8.22
CA SER A 82 -21.54 9.69 -8.52
C SER A 82 -20.07 10.13 -8.59
N PHE A 83 -19.11 9.21 -8.40
CA PHE A 83 -17.69 9.51 -8.53
C PHE A 83 -17.25 9.15 -9.96
N PRO A 84 -17.35 10.07 -10.93
CA PRO A 84 -17.04 9.76 -12.33
C PRO A 84 -15.56 9.41 -12.49
N ASN A 85 -15.24 8.62 -13.51
CA ASN A 85 -13.88 8.36 -13.97
C ASN A 85 -12.94 7.72 -12.94
N TYR A 86 -13.46 7.13 -11.87
CA TYR A 86 -12.63 6.49 -10.84
C TYR A 86 -11.78 5.34 -11.41
N ARG A 87 -12.24 4.69 -12.48
CA ARG A 87 -11.48 3.67 -13.21
C ARG A 87 -10.22 4.22 -13.88
N GLU A 88 -10.20 5.49 -14.26
CA GLU A 88 -8.98 6.15 -14.75
C GLU A 88 -7.92 6.25 -13.66
N VAL A 89 -8.34 6.29 -12.39
CA VAL A 89 -7.46 6.40 -11.23
C VAL A 89 -7.01 5.03 -10.72
N VAL A 90 -7.91 4.04 -10.66
CA VAL A 90 -7.66 2.76 -9.99
C VAL A 90 -7.57 1.56 -10.95
N GLY A 91 -7.68 1.81 -12.25
CA GLY A 91 -7.61 0.79 -13.29
C GLY A 91 -8.89 -0.06 -13.43
N ASP A 92 -8.77 -1.10 -14.26
CA ASP A 92 -9.91 -1.91 -14.69
C ASP A 92 -10.18 -3.14 -13.81
N ASP A 93 -9.19 -3.61 -13.03
CA ASP A 93 -9.31 -4.77 -12.13
C ASP A 93 -10.01 -4.45 -10.79
N LEU A 94 -11.03 -3.61 -10.90
CA LEU A 94 -11.91 -3.28 -9.81
C LEU A 94 -12.95 -4.39 -9.62
N ARG A 95 -13.05 -4.89 -8.40
CA ARG A 95 -14.06 -5.87 -8.01
C ARG A 95 -15.23 -5.16 -7.32
N ASP A 96 -16.44 -5.50 -7.73
CA ASP A 96 -17.65 -5.09 -7.03
C ASP A 96 -17.82 -5.94 -5.76
N GLU A 97 -17.99 -5.30 -4.61
CA GLU A 97 -18.18 -5.93 -3.30
C GLU A 97 -19.62 -5.72 -2.77
N GLY A 98 -20.51 -5.18 -3.60
CA GLY A 98 -21.89 -4.86 -3.29
C GLY A 98 -22.11 -3.38 -2.90
N GLY A 99 -23.18 -2.80 -3.44
CA GLY A 99 -23.55 -1.40 -3.20
C GLY A 99 -22.46 -0.44 -3.66
N ILE A 100 -22.07 0.49 -2.79
CA ILE A 100 -20.97 1.43 -3.08
C ILE A 100 -19.58 0.84 -2.78
N ARG A 101 -19.48 -0.38 -2.23
CA ARG A 101 -18.19 -0.97 -1.87
C ARG A 101 -17.56 -1.61 -3.09
N LYS A 102 -16.30 -1.26 -3.35
CA LYS A 102 -15.49 -1.87 -4.39
C LYS A 102 -14.10 -2.11 -3.84
N SER A 103 -13.35 -3.02 -4.46
CA SER A 103 -12.00 -3.34 -4.02
C SER A 103 -11.01 -3.35 -5.18
N ILE A 104 -9.76 -2.97 -4.90
CA ILE A 104 -8.69 -2.78 -5.89
C ILE A 104 -7.51 -3.68 -5.51
N PRO A 105 -6.81 -4.31 -6.48
CA PRO A 105 -5.67 -5.17 -6.20
C PRO A 105 -4.54 -4.42 -5.50
N ALA A 106 -3.91 -5.11 -4.55
CA ALA A 106 -2.92 -4.55 -3.67
C ALA A 106 -1.92 -5.62 -3.22
N TRP A 107 -0.84 -5.17 -2.60
CA TRP A 107 0.09 -5.98 -1.83
C TRP A 107 -0.14 -5.69 -0.35
N LEU A 108 -0.25 -6.75 0.45
CA LEU A 108 -0.13 -6.65 1.90
C LEU A 108 1.25 -7.17 2.30
N LEU A 109 2.01 -6.34 3.00
CA LEU A 109 3.26 -6.73 3.63
C LEU A 109 3.10 -6.71 5.15
N SER A 110 3.64 -7.73 5.81
CA SER A 110 3.90 -7.74 7.25
C SER A 110 5.40 -7.85 7.50
N ALA A 111 5.88 -7.11 8.48
CA ALA A 111 7.28 -7.09 8.88
C ALA A 111 7.40 -6.78 10.38
N HIS A 112 8.58 -6.99 10.94
CA HIS A 112 8.91 -6.59 12.30
C HIS A 112 10.25 -5.85 12.37
N LEU A 113 10.37 -5.00 13.38
CA LEU A 113 11.65 -4.37 13.71
C LEU A 113 12.45 -5.33 14.60
N ALA A 114 13.69 -5.62 14.19
CA ALA A 114 14.60 -6.50 14.91
C ALA A 114 14.93 -6.00 16.33
#